data_AF-A0A7W5ZPQ4-F1
#
_entry.id   AF-A0A7W5ZPQ4-F1
#
_cell.length_a   1.000
_cell.length_b   1.000
_cell.length_c   1.000
_cell.angle_alpha   90.00
_cell.angle_beta   90.00
_cell.angle_gamma   90.00
#
_symmetry.space_group_name_H-M   'P 1'
#
loop_
_entity.id
_entity.type
_entity.pdbx_description
1 polymer ?
#
loop_
_entity_poly.entity_id
_entity_poly.type
_entity_poly.pdbx_seq_one_letter_code
_entity_poly.pdbx_strand_id
1 'polypeptide(L)'
;MHPGLVGVYFPFRDYKPETLEIQNQLSITSIKLFSFELKVTLNFGNLRQSYFQAVSNSSWANEGYLVTLNIDDDPTFKDEVRRLNNAFGIGIIQLNSENIFESEILFPSKINQEIDWDTVNRLANENTDFNDFLKLITEDCKLGKVKSQYDKVLKMDELVKYIHDKGINNI
;
A
#
# COMPACT_ATOMS: atom_id res chain seq x y z
N MET A 1 10.86 -1.84 -12.52
CA MET A 1 9.79 -2.16 -11.53
C MET A 1 9.16 -0.85 -11.16
N HIS A 2 7.84 -0.78 -11.02
CA HIS A 2 7.17 0.49 -10.72
C HIS A 2 5.97 0.20 -9.84
N PRO A 3 6.06 0.36 -8.51
CA PRO A 3 4.87 0.27 -7.67
C PRO A 3 3.86 1.33 -8.10
N GLY A 4 2.58 0.97 -8.08
CA GLY A 4 1.51 1.90 -8.48
C GLY A 4 1.31 3.02 -7.46
N LEU A 5 1.39 2.68 -6.18
CA LEU A 5 1.31 3.61 -5.05
C LEU A 5 2.18 3.08 -3.91
N VAL A 6 2.79 3.99 -3.15
CA VAL A 6 3.59 3.65 -1.96
C VAL A 6 3.10 4.45 -0.75
N GLY A 7 3.25 3.89 0.43
CA GLY A 7 2.80 4.49 1.67
C GLY A 7 3.81 4.29 2.80
N VAL A 8 3.71 5.13 3.82
CA VAL A 8 4.51 5.05 5.04
C VAL A 8 3.60 5.25 6.25
N TYR A 9 3.75 4.39 7.25
CA TYR A 9 3.18 4.58 8.57
C TYR A 9 4.25 5.15 9.49
N PHE A 10 3.91 6.24 10.17
CA PHE A 10 4.74 6.85 11.20
C PHE A 10 4.11 6.65 12.58
N PRO A 11 4.87 6.16 13.57
CA PRO A 11 4.38 5.95 14.94
C PRO A 11 4.17 7.27 15.72
N PHE A 12 4.60 8.42 15.18
CA PHE A 12 4.75 9.68 15.92
C PHE A 12 3.45 10.21 16.52
N ARG A 13 2.29 9.89 15.94
CA ARG A 13 0.98 10.38 16.39
C ARG A 13 0.27 9.40 17.32
N ASP A 14 0.64 8.13 17.26
CA ASP A 14 -0.06 7.05 17.96
C ASP A 14 0.57 6.74 19.32
N TYR A 15 1.81 7.17 19.53
CA TYR A 15 2.56 6.96 20.77
C TYR A 15 2.99 8.27 21.41
N LYS A 16 3.08 8.23 22.75
CA LYS A 16 3.65 9.35 23.53
C LYS A 16 5.16 9.46 23.30
N PRO A 17 5.75 10.65 23.49
CA PRO A 17 7.19 10.86 23.33
C PRO A 17 8.05 9.86 24.12
N GLU A 18 7.66 9.52 25.34
CA GLU A 18 8.40 8.59 26.20
C GLU A 18 8.40 7.15 25.63
N THR A 19 7.30 6.74 25.01
CA THR A 19 7.20 5.42 24.36
C THR A 19 8.07 5.36 23.10
N LEU A 20 8.07 6.44 22.30
CA LEU A 20 8.93 6.55 21.12
C LEU A 20 10.42 6.55 21.48
N GLU A 21 10.78 7.22 22.59
CA GLU A 21 12.16 7.25 23.07
C GLU A 21 12.66 5.84 23.47
N ILE A 22 11.82 5.06 24.18
CA ILE A 22 12.14 3.67 24.51
C ILE A 22 12.27 2.81 23.24
N GLN A 23 11.35 2.96 22.28
CA GLN A 23 11.44 2.24 20.99
C GLN A 23 12.75 2.53 20.27
N ASN A 24 13.17 3.80 20.24
CA ASN A 24 14.45 4.22 19.65
C ASN A 24 15.64 3.63 20.39
N GLN A 25 15.64 3.62 21.74
CA GLN A 25 16.71 3.03 22.54
C GLN A 25 16.84 1.51 22.33
N LEU A 26 15.72 0.83 22.08
CA LEU A 26 15.66 -0.60 21.80
C LEU A 26 15.87 -0.94 20.31
N SER A 27 16.13 0.05 19.46
CA SER A 27 16.24 -0.11 18.00
C SER A 27 15.01 -0.79 17.36
N ILE A 28 13.84 -0.56 17.93
CA ILE A 28 12.56 -1.06 17.39
C ILE A 28 12.08 -0.07 16.34
N THR A 29 12.23 -0.44 15.07
CA THR A 29 11.66 0.35 13.97
C THR A 29 10.16 0.12 13.89
N SER A 30 9.38 1.11 14.32
CA SER A 30 7.91 1.10 14.24
C SER A 30 7.37 1.76 12.96
N ILE A 31 8.25 2.28 12.11
CA ILE A 31 7.92 2.76 10.76
C ILE A 31 7.68 1.56 9.85
N LYS A 32 6.61 1.61 9.06
CA LYS A 32 6.29 0.59 8.07
C LYS A 32 6.13 1.20 6.69
N LEU A 33 6.66 0.53 5.67
CA LEU A 33 6.47 0.88 4.27
C LEU A 33 5.44 -0.05 3.63
N PHE A 34 4.61 0.54 2.77
CA PHE A 34 3.55 -0.15 2.05
C PHE A 34 3.75 0.07 0.55
N SER A 35 3.40 -0.94 -0.24
CA SER A 35 3.39 -0.85 -1.70
C SER A 35 2.09 -1.46 -2.25
N PHE A 36 1.49 -0.77 -3.20
CA PHE A 36 0.20 -1.13 -3.78
C PHE A 36 0.30 -1.21 -5.31
N GLU A 37 -0.19 -2.30 -5.86
CA GLU A 37 -0.44 -2.49 -7.29
C GLU A 37 -1.95 -2.32 -7.55
N LEU A 38 -2.33 -1.35 -8.36
CA LEU A 38 -3.75 -1.01 -8.60
C LEU A 38 -4.27 -1.70 -9.88
N LYS A 39 -5.49 -2.25 -9.82
CA LYS A 39 -6.25 -2.77 -10.99
C LYS A 39 -7.70 -2.35 -10.92
N VAL A 40 -8.29 -1.97 -12.05
CA VAL A 40 -9.74 -1.68 -12.09
C VAL A 40 -10.56 -2.94 -11.82
N THR A 41 -10.27 -4.03 -12.54
CA THR A 41 -10.98 -5.30 -12.40
C THR A 41 -10.01 -6.47 -12.21
N LEU A 42 -10.35 -7.41 -11.34
CA LEU A 42 -9.64 -8.66 -11.12
C LEU A 42 -10.58 -9.86 -11.32
N ASN A 43 -10.25 -10.73 -12.26
CA ASN A 43 -11.01 -11.94 -12.61
C ASN A 43 -10.06 -13.06 -13.02
N PHE A 44 -10.59 -14.26 -13.30
CA PHE A 44 -9.75 -15.41 -13.67
C PHE A 44 -8.81 -15.16 -14.86
N GLY A 45 -9.22 -14.34 -15.82
CA GLY A 45 -8.44 -14.03 -17.02
C GLY A 45 -7.17 -13.24 -16.73
N ASN A 46 -7.16 -12.44 -15.66
CA ASN A 46 -6.03 -11.55 -15.33
C ASN A 46 -5.44 -11.76 -13.93
N LEU A 47 -5.99 -12.67 -13.11
CA LEU A 47 -5.58 -12.87 -11.72
C LEU A 47 -4.08 -13.13 -11.60
N ARG A 48 -3.57 -14.18 -12.25
CA ARG A 48 -2.17 -14.58 -12.12
C ARG A 48 -1.23 -13.47 -12.60
N GLN A 49 -1.51 -12.87 -13.75
CA GLN A 49 -0.69 -11.79 -14.29
C GLN A 49 -0.64 -10.60 -13.34
N SER A 50 -1.80 -10.13 -12.88
CA SER A 50 -1.91 -8.98 -11.98
C SER A 50 -1.26 -9.27 -10.62
N TYR A 51 -1.44 -10.48 -10.11
CA TYR A 51 -0.86 -10.91 -8.85
C TYR A 51 0.67 -11.00 -8.93
N PHE A 52 1.24 -11.59 -9.98
CA PHE A 52 2.70 -11.63 -10.15
C PHE A 52 3.30 -10.26 -10.44
N GLN A 53 2.56 -9.36 -11.08
CA GLN A 53 2.96 -7.96 -11.18
C GLN A 53 3.07 -7.32 -9.79
N ALA A 54 2.08 -7.55 -8.92
CA ALA A 54 2.10 -7.07 -7.54
C ALA A 54 3.26 -7.69 -6.73
N VAL A 55 3.54 -8.98 -6.89
CA VAL A 55 4.72 -9.64 -6.29
C VAL A 55 6.00 -8.93 -6.75
N SER A 56 6.16 -8.69 -8.05
CA SER A 56 7.37 -8.04 -8.57
C SER A 56 7.52 -6.60 -8.11
N ASN A 57 6.42 -5.86 -7.94
CA ASN A 57 6.44 -4.43 -7.66
C ASN A 57 6.40 -4.10 -6.17
N SER A 58 5.91 -5.00 -5.31
CA SER A 58 5.55 -4.69 -3.92
C SER A 58 6.17 -5.59 -2.86
N SER A 59 6.84 -6.68 -3.23
CA SER A 59 7.46 -7.60 -2.24
C SER A 59 8.60 -6.98 -1.43
N TRP A 60 9.13 -5.82 -1.84
CA TRP A 60 10.21 -5.13 -1.13
C TRP A 60 9.75 -4.47 0.17
N ALA A 61 8.45 -4.16 0.29
CA ALA A 61 7.89 -3.40 1.39
C ALA A 61 7.55 -4.30 2.60
N ASN A 62 7.22 -3.67 3.74
CA ASN A 62 6.73 -4.42 4.90
C ASN A 62 5.40 -5.11 4.59
N GLU A 63 4.53 -4.46 3.82
CA GLU A 63 3.29 -5.04 3.34
C GLU A 63 3.04 -4.64 1.89
N GLY A 64 2.69 -5.62 1.06
CA GLY A 64 2.42 -5.47 -0.36
C GLY A 64 0.99 -5.87 -0.69
N TYR A 65 0.27 -5.04 -1.43
CA TYR A 65 -1.14 -5.26 -1.75
C TYR A 65 -1.42 -5.16 -3.25
N LEU A 66 -2.27 -6.05 -3.75
CA LEU A 66 -2.99 -5.89 -5.01
C LEU A 66 -4.37 -5.31 -4.68
N VAL A 67 -4.63 -4.11 -5.17
CA VAL A 67 -5.86 -3.36 -4.88
C VAL A 67 -6.75 -3.36 -6.11
N THR A 68 -8.05 -3.59 -5.92
CA THR A 68 -8.99 -3.57 -7.03
C THR A 68 -10.35 -2.97 -6.68
N LEU A 69 -11.04 -2.39 -7.67
CA LEU A 69 -12.41 -1.91 -7.52
C LEU A 69 -13.39 -3.07 -7.70
N ASN A 70 -13.24 -3.79 -8.81
CA ASN A 70 -14.15 -4.88 -9.19
C ASN A 70 -13.42 -6.22 -9.08
N ILE A 71 -13.95 -7.15 -8.28
CA ILE A 71 -13.37 -8.48 -8.12
C ILE A 71 -14.44 -9.55 -8.36
N ASP A 72 -14.03 -10.67 -8.98
CA ASP A 72 -14.92 -11.81 -9.19
C ASP A 72 -15.34 -12.43 -7.85
N ASP A 73 -16.65 -12.60 -7.67
CA ASP A 73 -17.24 -13.12 -6.43
C ASP A 73 -17.35 -14.64 -6.38
N ASP A 74 -16.96 -15.32 -7.47
CA ASP A 74 -16.96 -16.77 -7.55
C ASP A 74 -16.12 -17.41 -6.42
N PRO A 75 -16.68 -18.39 -5.67
CA PRO A 75 -15.94 -19.05 -4.58
C PRO A 75 -14.62 -19.71 -5.03
N THR A 76 -14.59 -20.29 -6.23
CA THR A 76 -13.39 -20.91 -6.80
C THR A 76 -12.34 -19.87 -7.17
N PHE A 77 -12.76 -18.66 -7.54
CA PHE A 77 -11.85 -17.53 -7.75
C PHE A 77 -11.18 -17.16 -6.43
N LYS A 78 -11.96 -17.00 -5.37
CA LYS A 78 -11.46 -16.67 -4.02
C LYS A 78 -10.52 -17.75 -3.49
N ASP A 79 -10.74 -19.02 -3.82
CA ASP A 79 -9.83 -20.11 -3.48
C ASP A 79 -8.47 -20.00 -4.20
N GLU A 80 -8.44 -19.60 -5.46
CA GLU A 80 -7.18 -19.38 -6.18
C GLU A 80 -6.43 -18.14 -5.69
N VAL A 81 -7.15 -17.06 -5.36
CA VAL A 81 -6.56 -15.89 -4.69
C VAL A 81 -5.94 -16.30 -3.35
N ARG A 82 -6.64 -17.11 -2.54
CA ARG A 82 -6.13 -17.62 -1.26
C ARG A 82 -4.85 -18.43 -1.44
N ARG A 83 -4.77 -19.30 -2.46
CA ARG A 83 -3.57 -20.08 -2.78
C ARG A 83 -2.39 -19.17 -3.13
N LEU A 84 -2.62 -18.15 -3.94
CA LEU A 84 -1.59 -17.16 -4.29
C LEU A 84 -1.14 -16.34 -3.07
N ASN A 85 -2.08 -15.88 -2.24
CA ASN A 85 -1.80 -15.17 -0.98
C ASN A 85 -0.94 -16.02 -0.04
N ASN A 86 -1.31 -17.27 0.20
CA ASN A 86 -0.53 -18.18 1.04
C ASN A 86 0.87 -18.46 0.48
N ALA A 87 1.02 -18.55 -0.84
CA ALA A 87 2.30 -18.87 -1.48
C ALA A 87 3.26 -17.67 -1.52
N PHE A 88 2.75 -16.46 -1.72
CA PHE A 88 3.58 -15.29 -2.08
C PHE A 88 3.39 -14.08 -1.15
N GLY A 89 2.33 -14.04 -0.34
CA GLY A 89 2.16 -13.05 0.72
C GLY A 89 1.64 -11.67 0.29
N ILE A 90 1.25 -11.46 -0.97
CA ILE A 90 0.61 -10.21 -1.39
C ILE A 90 -0.85 -10.23 -0.92
N GLY A 91 -1.24 -9.19 -0.17
CA GLY A 91 -2.62 -9.01 0.29
C GLY A 91 -3.52 -8.51 -0.83
N ILE A 92 -4.84 -8.63 -0.65
CA ILE A 92 -5.85 -8.12 -1.57
C ILE A 92 -6.73 -7.12 -0.83
N ILE A 93 -6.87 -5.93 -1.43
CA ILE A 93 -7.81 -4.89 -0.98
C ILE A 93 -8.88 -4.71 -2.05
N GLN A 94 -10.14 -4.79 -1.65
CA GLN A 94 -11.26 -4.41 -2.49
C GLN A 94 -11.73 -3.01 -2.08
N LEU A 95 -11.69 -2.09 -3.02
CA LEU A 95 -12.22 -0.74 -2.86
C LEU A 95 -13.70 -0.74 -3.21
N ASN A 96 -14.49 -0.04 -2.41
CA ASN A 96 -15.89 0.25 -2.71
C ASN A 96 -16.00 1.73 -3.12
N SER A 97 -16.24 1.98 -4.40
CA SER A 97 -16.38 3.34 -4.96
C SER A 97 -17.69 4.02 -4.57
N GLU A 98 -18.73 3.26 -4.26
CA GLU A 98 -20.01 3.78 -3.77
C GLU A 98 -19.93 4.19 -2.30
N ASN A 99 -19.30 3.35 -1.48
CA ASN A 99 -19.06 3.61 -0.06
C ASN A 99 -17.62 3.23 0.34
N ILE A 100 -16.73 4.22 0.35
CA ILE A 100 -15.30 4.03 0.65
C ILE A 100 -15.07 3.38 2.02
N PHE A 101 -15.93 3.65 3.00
CA PHE A 101 -15.82 3.05 4.34
C PHE A 101 -16.13 1.55 4.37
N GLU A 102 -16.77 1.03 3.33
CA GLU A 102 -17.02 -0.40 3.13
C GLU A 102 -15.93 -1.06 2.27
N SER A 103 -14.86 -0.34 1.92
CA SER A 103 -13.67 -0.97 1.34
C SER A 103 -13.05 -1.93 2.37
N GLU A 104 -12.58 -3.08 1.91
CA GLU A 104 -12.12 -4.14 2.80
C GLU A 104 -10.81 -4.79 2.36
N ILE A 105 -10.09 -5.34 3.35
CA ILE A 105 -8.95 -6.22 3.12
C ILE A 105 -9.49 -7.65 3.04
N LEU A 106 -9.67 -8.15 1.81
CA LEU A 106 -10.15 -9.51 1.57
C LEU A 106 -9.15 -10.57 2.03
N PHE A 107 -7.86 -10.31 1.78
CA PHE A 107 -6.75 -11.16 2.20
C PHE A 107 -5.63 -10.29 2.75
N PRO A 108 -5.18 -10.49 4.00
CA PRO A 108 -4.09 -9.69 4.54
C PRO A 108 -2.77 -9.97 3.83
N SER A 109 -1.91 -8.96 3.74
CA SER A 109 -0.53 -9.17 3.29
C SER A 109 0.26 -9.89 4.39
N LYS A 110 1.23 -10.71 3.98
CA LYS A 110 2.27 -11.20 4.88
C LYS A 110 3.13 -10.00 5.30
N ILE A 111 3.26 -9.80 6.61
CA ILE A 111 4.13 -8.74 7.14
C ILE A 111 5.59 -9.20 7.02
N ASN A 112 6.37 -8.49 6.20
CA ASN A 112 7.80 -8.63 6.11
C ASN A 112 8.47 -7.77 7.19
N GLN A 113 9.30 -8.41 8.03
CA GLN A 113 10.06 -7.70 9.07
C GLN A 113 11.23 -6.91 8.48
N GLU A 114 11.78 -7.39 7.37
CA GLU A 114 12.90 -6.78 6.67
C GLU A 114 12.44 -6.20 5.33
N ILE A 115 12.95 -5.02 5.00
CA ILE A 115 12.75 -4.36 3.71
C ILE A 115 13.87 -4.83 2.77
N ASP A 116 13.52 -5.14 1.52
CA ASP A 116 14.51 -5.40 0.47
C ASP A 116 15.14 -4.08 0.00
N TRP A 117 16.22 -3.69 0.69
CA TRP A 117 16.93 -2.44 0.43
C TRP A 117 17.59 -2.38 -0.94
N ASP A 118 17.97 -3.52 -1.54
CA ASP A 118 18.53 -3.55 -2.89
C ASP A 118 17.47 -3.17 -3.91
N THR A 119 16.25 -3.69 -3.76
CA THR A 119 15.11 -3.29 -4.59
C THR A 119 14.73 -1.84 -4.36
N VAL A 120 14.70 -1.36 -3.11
CA VAL A 120 14.44 0.06 -2.79
C VAL A 120 15.46 0.98 -3.45
N ASN A 121 16.76 0.67 -3.33
CA ASN A 121 17.82 1.48 -3.90
C ASN A 121 17.75 1.51 -5.44
N ARG A 122 17.47 0.37 -6.07
CA ARG A 122 17.22 0.31 -7.52
C ARG A 122 16.03 1.16 -7.93
N LEU A 123 14.90 1.07 -7.22
CA LEU A 123 13.70 1.88 -7.47
C LEU A 123 13.99 3.39 -7.35
N ALA A 124 14.77 3.80 -6.34
CA ALA A 124 15.14 5.20 -6.14
C ALA A 124 16.03 5.74 -7.27
N ASN A 125 16.88 4.89 -7.85
CA ASN A 125 17.71 5.27 -9.00
C ASN A 125 16.89 5.36 -10.29
N GLU A 126 15.87 4.51 -10.46
CA GLU A 126 15.04 4.43 -11.67
C GLU A 126 13.86 5.43 -11.67
N ASN A 127 13.37 5.85 -10.49
CA ASN A 127 12.19 6.68 -10.34
C ASN A 127 12.43 7.87 -9.39
N THR A 128 12.44 9.08 -9.95
CA THR A 128 12.66 10.33 -9.21
C THR A 128 11.59 10.59 -8.15
N ASP A 129 10.32 10.33 -8.44
CA ASP A 129 9.22 10.53 -7.48
C ASP A 129 9.37 9.60 -6.27
N PHE A 130 9.79 8.36 -6.51
CA PHE A 130 10.07 7.41 -5.43
C PHE A 130 11.29 7.82 -4.60
N ASN A 131 12.34 8.32 -5.24
CA ASN A 131 13.50 8.86 -4.53
C ASN A 131 13.12 10.05 -3.63
N ASP A 132 12.28 10.95 -4.15
CA ASP A 132 11.81 12.10 -3.40
C ASP A 132 10.92 11.67 -2.22
N PHE A 133 10.07 10.65 -2.40
CA PHE A 133 9.34 10.01 -1.30
C PHE A 133 10.27 9.50 -0.18
N LEU A 134 11.40 8.83 -0.51
CA LEU A 134 12.37 8.38 0.48
C LEU A 134 13.06 9.55 1.22
N LYS A 135 13.32 10.67 0.53
CA LYS A 135 13.87 11.87 1.16
C LYS A 135 12.87 12.46 2.16
N LEU A 136 11.59 12.57 1.79
CA LEU A 136 10.53 13.06 2.67
C LEU A 136 10.39 12.21 3.94
N ILE A 137 10.42 10.87 3.79
CA ILE A 137 10.43 9.95 4.94
C ILE A 137 11.63 10.25 5.85
N THR A 138 12.82 10.35 5.26
CA THR A 138 14.06 10.61 6.01
C THR A 138 13.99 11.92 6.79
N GLU A 139 13.43 12.98 6.21
CA GLU A 139 13.25 14.27 6.87
C GLU A 139 12.24 14.18 8.02
N ASP A 140 11.07 13.57 7.81
CA ASP A 140 10.05 13.41 8.85
C ASP A 140 10.54 12.56 10.02
N CYS A 141 11.32 11.51 9.75
CA CYS A 141 11.98 10.71 10.77
C CYS A 141 12.95 11.52 11.62
N LYS A 142 13.78 12.35 11.00
CA LYS A 142 14.71 13.24 11.72
C LYS A 142 13.98 14.28 12.57
N LEU A 143 12.82 14.75 12.11
CA LEU A 143 12.00 15.72 12.82
C LEU A 143 11.13 15.07 13.92
N GLY A 144 10.91 13.75 13.88
CA GLY A 144 9.99 13.04 14.77
C GLY A 144 8.52 13.46 14.56
N LYS A 145 8.18 14.02 13.39
CA LYS A 145 6.82 14.42 13.03
C LYS A 145 6.66 14.52 11.52
N VAL A 146 5.43 14.28 11.06
CA VAL A 146 5.04 14.46 9.66
C VAL A 146 4.90 15.96 9.35
N LYS A 147 5.85 16.50 8.58
CA LYS A 147 5.83 17.87 8.04
C LYS A 147 5.79 17.88 6.51
N SER A 148 6.33 16.84 5.88
CA SER A 148 6.37 16.69 4.42
C SER A 148 4.99 16.70 3.77
N GLN A 149 4.95 17.11 2.50
CA GLN A 149 3.74 17.13 1.68
C GLN A 149 3.60 15.79 0.94
N TYR A 150 2.90 14.84 1.56
CA TYR A 150 2.40 13.65 0.86
C TYR A 150 1.14 14.00 0.06
N ASP A 151 0.61 13.04 -0.69
CA ASP A 151 -0.64 13.21 -1.42
C ASP A 151 -1.78 13.73 -0.53
N LYS A 152 -2.53 14.70 -1.06
CA LYS A 152 -3.64 15.32 -0.34
C LYS A 152 -4.73 14.28 -0.08
N VAL A 153 -5.04 14.07 1.20
CA VAL A 153 -6.25 13.34 1.59
C VAL A 153 -7.45 14.26 1.39
N LEU A 154 -8.33 13.89 0.46
CA LEU A 154 -9.56 14.62 0.18
C LEU A 154 -10.55 14.48 1.34
N LYS A 155 -11.26 15.58 1.66
CA LYS A 155 -12.42 15.50 2.56
C LYS A 155 -13.57 14.77 1.85
N MET A 156 -14.52 14.24 2.62
CA MET A 156 -15.66 13.47 2.08
C MET A 156 -16.39 14.21 0.95
N ASP A 157 -16.74 15.48 1.15
CA ASP A 157 -17.43 16.27 0.12
C ASP A 157 -16.58 16.47 -1.16
N GLU A 158 -15.27 16.68 -1.00
CA GLU A 158 -14.33 16.82 -2.12
C GLU A 158 -14.18 15.49 -2.89
N LEU A 159 -14.15 14.39 -2.14
CA LEU A 159 -13.97 13.04 -2.66
C LEU A 159 -15.19 12.55 -3.43
N VAL A 160 -16.40 12.75 -2.90
CA VAL A 160 -17.66 12.43 -3.59
C VAL A 160 -17.74 13.19 -4.92
N LYS A 161 -17.42 14.49 -4.89
CA LYS A 161 -17.36 15.30 -6.11
C LYS A 161 -16.33 14.77 -7.09
N TYR A 162 -15.13 14.42 -6.61
CA TYR A 162 -14.06 13.89 -7.45
C TYR A 162 -14.46 12.56 -8.13
N ILE A 163 -15.08 11.65 -7.39
CA ILE A 163 -15.58 10.36 -7.88
C ILE A 163 -16.61 10.57 -9.01
N HIS A 164 -17.55 11.49 -8.80
CA HIS A 164 -18.55 11.85 -9.81
C HIS A 164 -17.91 12.47 -11.05
N ASP A 165 -17.06 13.48 -10.87
CA ASP A 165 -16.41 14.21 -11.97
C ASP A 165 -15.48 13.31 -12.82
N LYS A 166 -14.93 12.26 -12.21
CA LYS A 166 -14.09 11.25 -12.89
C LYS A 166 -14.86 10.06 -13.43
N GLY A 167 -16.17 9.97 -13.18
CA GLY A 167 -17.02 8.86 -13.64
C GLY A 167 -16.64 7.50 -13.04
N ILE A 168 -16.03 7.47 -11.84
CA ILE A 168 -15.53 6.25 -11.22
C ILE A 168 -16.67 5.30 -10.81
N ASN A 169 -17.85 5.84 -10.51
CA ASN A 169 -19.05 5.05 -10.16
C ASN A 169 -19.78 4.43 -11.37
N ASN A 170 -19.29 4.65 -12.60
CA ASN A 170 -19.91 4.13 -13.82
C ASN A 170 -19.12 2.97 -14.44
N ILE A 171 -18.22 2.33 -13.67
CA ILE A 171 -17.24 1.33 -14.13
C ILE A 171 -17.67 -0.09 -13.79
#